data_AF-A0A256BMW4-F1
#
_entry.id   AF-A0A256BMW4-F1
#
_cell.length_a   1.000
_cell.length_b   1.000
_cell.length_c   1.000
_cell.angle_alpha   90.00
_cell.angle_beta   90.00
_cell.angle_gamma   90.00
#
_symmetry.space_group_name_H-M   'P 1'
#
loop_
_entity.id
_entity.type
_entity.pdbx_description
1 polymer ?
#
loop_
_entity_poly.entity_id
_entity_poly.type
_entity_poly.pdbx_seq_one_letter_code
_entity_poly.pdbx_strand_id
1 'polypeptide(L)'
;MCCGDKGKWVKLFAEVTLKIRQSLQFKEILRAPITEVQRILRADRVLIYQVLPDGTGRAISESVLPDYPALLDLAFPEEVFPTEYQGLYAKGRVRAIADVHDPKAGLSECLIEFVNQFNIKAKLYQFTKV
;
A
#
# COMPACT_ATOMS: atom_id res chain seq x y z
N MET A 1 19.46 39.45 -25.62
CA MET A 1 20.04 38.85 -24.39
C MET A 1 19.14 37.71 -23.92
N CYS A 2 19.46 36.45 -24.26
CA CYS A 2 18.70 35.26 -23.86
C CYS A 2 19.60 34.31 -23.05
N CYS A 3 19.87 34.63 -21.77
CA CYS A 3 20.66 33.75 -20.88
C CYS A 3 19.97 33.44 -19.54
N GLY A 4 18.74 33.91 -19.32
CA GLY A 4 18.04 33.72 -18.03
C GLY A 4 17.40 32.35 -17.81
N ASP A 5 17.26 31.53 -18.85
CA ASP A 5 16.38 30.34 -18.77
C ASP A 5 17.14 29.01 -18.60
N LYS A 6 18.35 28.87 -19.19
CA LYS A 6 19.11 27.60 -19.18
C LYS A 6 19.46 27.08 -17.78
N GLY A 7 19.83 27.98 -16.85
CA GLY A 7 20.17 27.60 -15.47
C GLY A 7 18.97 27.11 -14.66
N LYS A 8 17.77 27.61 -14.97
CA LYS A 8 16.52 27.19 -14.34
C LYS A 8 16.12 25.78 -14.78
N TRP A 9 16.27 25.46 -16.06
CA TRP A 9 16.03 24.13 -16.60
C TRP A 9 16.98 23.09 -16.00
N VAL A 10 18.28 23.38 -15.92
CA VAL A 10 19.26 22.45 -15.32
C VAL A 10 18.92 22.16 -13.85
N LYS A 11 18.51 23.17 -13.08
CA LYS A 11 18.09 22.98 -11.68
C LYS A 11 16.82 22.13 -11.58
N LEU A 12 15.81 22.40 -12.41
CA LEU A 12 14.56 21.63 -12.43
C LEU A 12 14.80 20.16 -12.80
N PHE A 13 15.64 19.90 -13.82
CA PHE A 13 16.00 18.53 -14.22
C PHE A 13 16.76 17.78 -13.12
N ALA A 14 17.68 18.44 -12.42
CA ALA A 14 18.39 17.85 -11.29
C ALA A 14 17.43 17.50 -10.15
N GLU A 15 16.49 18.40 -9.80
CA GLU A 15 15.47 18.14 -8.78
C GLU A 15 14.56 16.97 -9.14
N VAL A 16 14.08 16.90 -10.39
CA VAL A 16 13.26 15.78 -10.87
C VAL A 16 14.04 14.47 -10.82
N THR A 17 15.30 14.47 -11.27
CA THR A 17 16.16 13.27 -11.26
C THR A 17 16.42 12.78 -9.84
N LEU A 18 16.69 13.70 -8.90
CA LEU A 18 16.85 13.36 -7.48
C LEU A 18 15.57 12.75 -6.90
N LYS A 19 14.40 13.33 -7.18
CA LYS A 19 13.11 12.77 -6.73
C LYS A 19 12.84 11.38 -7.31
N ILE A 20 13.17 11.14 -8.58
CA ILE A 20 13.05 9.81 -9.20
C ILE A 20 13.97 8.81 -8.49
N ARG A 21 15.24 9.16 -8.28
CA ARG A 21 16.20 8.29 -7.59
C ARG A 21 15.75 7.97 -6.15
N GLN A 22 15.27 8.96 -5.41
CA GLN A 22 14.76 8.77 -4.05
C GLN A 22 13.53 7.84 -4.02
N SER A 23 12.61 8.00 -4.97
CA SER A 23 11.43 7.13 -5.10
C SER A 23 11.80 5.68 -5.40
N LEU A 24 12.77 5.46 -6.30
CA LEU A 24 13.30 4.13 -6.62
C LEU A 24 13.96 3.49 -5.39
N GLN A 25 14.82 4.23 -4.69
CA GLN A 25 15.45 3.76 -3.45
C GLN A 25 14.41 3.43 -2.38
N PHE A 26 13.36 4.22 -2.24
CA PHE A 26 12.29 3.96 -1.28
C PHE A 26 11.57 2.63 -1.57
N LYS A 27 11.22 2.37 -2.84
CA LYS A 27 10.62 1.09 -3.25
C LYS A 27 11.55 -0.09 -2.95
N GLU A 28 12.85 0.06 -3.19
CA GLU A 28 13.86 -0.98 -2.90
C GLU A 28 14.02 -1.23 -1.40
N ILE A 29 14.05 -0.17 -0.58
CA ILE A 29 14.16 -0.26 0.88
C ILE A 29 12.99 -1.02 1.48
N LEU A 30 11.77 -0.87 0.94
CA LEU A 30 10.59 -1.57 1.45
C LEU A 30 10.54 -3.06 1.10
N ARG A 31 11.27 -3.49 0.06
CA ARG A 31 11.22 -4.87 -0.44
C ARG A 31 11.79 -5.89 0.55
N ALA A 32 12.92 -5.60 1.17
CA ALA A 32 13.53 -6.52 2.13
C ALA A 32 12.68 -6.70 3.41
N PRO A 33 12.22 -5.61 4.07
CA PRO A 33 11.33 -5.70 5.23
C PRO A 33 10.03 -6.44 4.94
N ILE A 34 9.39 -6.19 3.79
CA ILE A 34 8.09 -6.83 3.51
C ILE A 34 8.22 -8.33 3.29
N THR A 35 9.34 -8.77 2.69
CA THR A 35 9.68 -10.20 2.53
C THR A 35 9.96 -10.85 3.89
N GLU A 36 10.66 -10.13 4.78
CA GLU A 36 10.93 -10.57 6.16
C GLU A 36 9.63 -10.75 6.95
N VAL A 37 8.75 -9.75 6.91
CA VAL A 37 7.44 -9.78 7.57
C VAL A 37 6.59 -10.93 7.06
N GLN A 38 6.55 -11.16 5.74
CA GLN A 38 5.83 -12.30 5.16
C GLN A 38 6.30 -13.63 5.76
N ARG A 39 7.61 -13.82 5.87
CA ARG A 39 8.19 -15.05 6.43
C ARG A 39 7.87 -15.22 7.92
N ILE A 40 7.99 -14.15 8.70
CA ILE A 40 7.71 -14.16 10.14
C ILE A 40 6.24 -14.52 10.38
N LEU A 41 5.33 -13.88 9.64
CA LEU A 41 3.90 -14.11 9.77
C LEU A 41 3.42 -15.39 9.09
N ARG A 42 4.27 -16.02 8.26
CA ARG A 42 3.92 -17.16 7.39
C ARG A 42 2.66 -16.87 6.56
N ALA A 43 2.57 -15.64 6.06
CA ALA A 43 1.44 -15.16 5.29
C ALA A 43 1.64 -15.41 3.79
N ASP A 44 0.56 -15.69 3.07
CA ASP A 44 0.60 -15.85 1.61
C ASP A 44 0.92 -14.53 0.89
N ARG A 45 0.55 -13.41 1.51
CA ARG A 45 0.78 -12.04 1.01
C ARG A 45 1.01 -11.06 2.15
N VAL A 46 1.93 -10.13 1.94
CA VAL A 46 2.07 -8.89 2.71
C VAL A 46 2.20 -7.73 1.74
N LEU A 47 1.47 -6.64 1.97
CA LEU A 47 1.57 -5.41 1.18
C LEU A 47 1.67 -4.19 2.10
N ILE A 48 2.32 -3.13 1.59
CA ILE A 48 2.28 -1.80 2.19
C ILE A 48 1.28 -0.97 1.39
N TYR A 49 0.24 -0.52 2.07
CA TYR A 49 -0.79 0.33 1.50
C TYR A 49 -0.52 1.80 1.82
N GLN A 50 -0.44 2.62 0.79
CA GLN A 50 -0.32 4.07 0.93
C GLN A 50 -1.69 4.72 0.71
N VAL A 51 -2.16 5.47 1.70
CA VAL A 51 -3.28 6.41 1.54
C VAL A 51 -2.76 7.67 0.85
N LEU A 52 -3.45 8.11 -0.19
CA LEU A 52 -3.14 9.30 -0.97
C LEU A 52 -3.92 10.52 -0.44
N PRO A 53 -3.48 11.75 -0.76
CA PRO A 53 -4.14 12.97 -0.26
C PRO A 53 -5.61 13.12 -0.67
N ASP A 54 -6.03 12.45 -1.74
CA ASP A 54 -7.41 12.42 -2.24
C ASP A 54 -8.29 11.38 -1.53
N GLY A 55 -7.76 10.68 -0.52
CA GLY A 55 -8.46 9.66 0.27
C GLY A 55 -8.39 8.25 -0.35
N THR A 56 -7.95 8.12 -1.59
CA THR A 56 -7.73 6.83 -2.24
C THR A 56 -6.46 6.15 -1.71
N GLY A 57 -6.15 4.95 -2.18
CA GLY A 57 -4.84 4.39 -1.92
C GLY A 57 -4.45 3.24 -2.82
N ARG A 58 -3.19 2.85 -2.68
CA ARG A 58 -2.56 1.84 -3.52
C ARG A 58 -1.51 1.04 -2.76
N ALA A 59 -1.26 -0.18 -3.23
CA ALA A 59 -0.11 -0.94 -2.80
C ALA A 59 1.18 -0.32 -3.37
N ILE A 60 2.14 0.02 -2.51
CA ILE A 60 3.44 0.59 -2.90
C ILE A 60 4.59 -0.42 -2.82
N SER A 61 4.37 -1.55 -2.14
CA SER A 61 5.27 -2.69 -2.05
C SER A 61 4.44 -3.93 -1.72
N GLU A 62 4.81 -5.07 -2.29
CA GLU A 62 4.12 -6.35 -2.10
C GLU A 62 5.15 -7.49 -2.07
N SER A 63 4.91 -8.45 -1.16
CA SER A 63 5.50 -9.78 -1.20
C SER A 63 4.37 -10.80 -1.20
N VAL A 64 4.32 -11.65 -2.20
CA VAL A 64 3.21 -12.57 -2.46
C VAL A 64 3.74 -13.90 -2.99
N LEU A 65 3.12 -15.00 -2.60
CA LEU A 65 3.44 -16.32 -3.13
C LEU A 65 3.07 -16.42 -4.63
N PRO A 66 3.82 -17.19 -5.44
CA PRO A 66 3.61 -17.25 -6.90
C PRO A 66 2.20 -17.67 -7.34
N ASP A 67 1.47 -18.41 -6.52
CA ASP A 67 0.14 -18.95 -6.83
C ASP A 67 -0.99 -17.90 -6.69
N TYR A 68 -0.68 -16.69 -6.22
CA TYR A 68 -1.67 -15.66 -5.93
C TYR A 68 -1.53 -14.45 -6.87
N PRO A 69 -2.64 -13.87 -7.35
CA PRO A 69 -2.61 -12.71 -8.25
C PRO A 69 -2.09 -11.45 -7.54
N ALA A 70 -1.06 -10.80 -8.08
CA ALA A 70 -0.47 -9.60 -7.48
C ALA A 70 -1.48 -8.45 -7.29
N LEU A 71 -1.38 -7.73 -6.17
CA LEU A 71 -2.13 -6.50 -5.89
C LEU A 71 -1.33 -5.22 -6.15
N LEU A 72 -0.03 -5.34 -6.43
CA LEU A 72 0.83 -4.19 -6.70
C LEU A 72 0.26 -3.31 -7.82
N ASP A 73 0.30 -1.99 -7.61
CA ASP A 73 -0.18 -0.96 -8.54
C ASP A 73 -1.69 -0.96 -8.86
N LEU A 74 -2.49 -1.82 -8.21
CA LEU A 74 -3.95 -1.70 -8.26
C LEU A 74 -4.43 -0.54 -7.38
N ALA A 75 -5.36 0.25 -7.94
CA ALA A 75 -6.12 1.23 -7.18
C ALA A 75 -7.19 0.48 -6.38
N PHE A 76 -7.22 0.72 -5.06
CA PHE A 76 -8.23 0.13 -4.21
C PHE A 76 -9.46 1.06 -4.19
N PRO A 77 -10.68 0.52 -4.28
CA PRO A 77 -11.90 1.30 -4.07
C PRO A 77 -11.89 2.01 -2.71
N GLU A 78 -12.55 3.16 -2.60
CA GLU A 78 -12.64 3.94 -1.36
C GLU A 78 -13.26 3.11 -0.22
N GLU A 79 -14.15 2.19 -0.58
CA GLU A 79 -14.84 1.24 0.29
C GLU A 79 -13.87 0.23 0.95
N VAL A 80 -12.67 0.04 0.40
CA VAL A 80 -11.65 -0.83 1.01
C VAL A 80 -11.00 -0.15 2.22
N PHE A 81 -10.97 1.19 2.25
CA PHE A 81 -10.34 1.92 3.34
C PHE A 81 -11.06 3.23 3.71
N PRO A 82 -12.26 3.13 4.33
CA PRO A 82 -13.04 4.30 4.69
C PRO A 82 -12.29 5.25 5.63
N THR A 83 -12.49 6.55 5.46
CA THR A 83 -11.84 7.63 6.22
C THR A 83 -11.97 7.47 7.74
N GLU A 84 -13.09 6.92 8.22
CA GLU A 84 -13.34 6.64 9.64
C GLU A 84 -12.31 5.66 10.23
N TYR A 85 -11.86 4.69 9.44
CA TYR A 85 -10.85 3.74 9.84
C TYR A 85 -9.45 4.31 9.75
N GLN A 86 -9.18 5.23 8.81
CA GLN A 86 -7.86 5.88 8.65
C GLN A 86 -7.38 6.51 9.97
N GLY A 87 -8.27 7.20 10.69
CA GLY A 87 -7.94 7.84 11.98
C GLY A 87 -7.68 6.83 13.12
N LEU A 88 -8.38 5.70 13.14
CA LEU A 88 -8.16 4.63 14.12
C LEU A 88 -6.83 3.92 13.88
N TYR A 89 -6.50 3.73 12.62
CA TYR A 89 -5.28 3.08 12.16
C TYR A 89 -4.04 3.97 12.32
N ALA A 90 -4.17 5.29 12.12
CA ALA A 90 -3.11 6.25 12.44
C ALA A 90 -2.68 6.21 13.92
N LYS A 91 -3.51 5.69 14.82
CA LYS A 91 -3.22 5.50 16.25
C LYS A 91 -2.62 4.13 16.58
N GLY A 92 -2.21 3.35 15.58
CA GLY A 92 -1.52 2.06 15.77
C GLY A 92 -2.46 0.88 16.01
N ARG A 93 -3.75 1.00 15.69
CA ARG A 93 -4.71 -0.11 15.81
C ARG A 93 -4.27 -1.28 14.92
N VAL A 94 -4.27 -2.47 15.51
CA VAL A 94 -4.11 -3.74 14.78
C VAL A 94 -5.47 -4.42 14.73
N ARG A 95 -5.83 -5.00 13.57
CA ARG A 95 -7.06 -5.79 13.42
C ARG A 95 -6.74 -7.08 12.69
N ALA A 96 -7.04 -8.20 13.33
CA ALA A 96 -6.98 -9.53 12.74
C ALA A 96 -8.40 -10.02 12.41
N ILE A 97 -8.57 -10.57 11.21
CA ILE A 97 -9.81 -11.20 10.73
C ILE A 97 -9.42 -12.59 10.25
N ALA A 98 -9.89 -13.61 10.97
CA ALA A 98 -9.56 -15.01 10.67
C ALA A 98 -10.32 -15.53 9.45
N ASP A 99 -11.56 -15.06 9.24
CA ASP A 99 -12.38 -15.38 8.08
C ASP A 99 -13.11 -14.11 7.62
N VAL A 100 -12.88 -13.71 6.38
CA VAL A 100 -13.55 -12.54 5.77
C VAL A 100 -15.04 -12.77 5.52
N HIS A 101 -15.51 -14.03 5.54
CA HIS A 101 -16.91 -14.39 5.36
C HIS A 101 -17.68 -14.51 6.69
N ASP A 102 -17.00 -14.42 7.84
CA ASP A 102 -17.69 -14.43 9.14
C ASP A 102 -18.53 -13.14 9.29
N PRO A 103 -19.86 -13.23 9.47
CA PRO A 103 -20.70 -12.05 9.68
C PRO A 103 -20.25 -11.20 10.88
N LYS A 104 -19.61 -11.81 11.89
CA LYS A 104 -19.04 -11.11 13.05
C LYS A 104 -17.82 -10.27 12.69
N ALA A 105 -17.18 -10.53 11.55
CA ALA A 105 -16.12 -9.68 11.04
C ALA A 105 -16.63 -8.31 10.63
N GLY A 106 -17.93 -8.13 10.36
CA GLY A 106 -18.52 -6.82 10.06
C GLY A 106 -17.90 -6.15 8.83
N LEU A 107 -17.63 -6.95 7.78
CA LEU A 107 -17.16 -6.45 6.48
C LEU A 107 -18.37 -6.16 5.59
N SER A 108 -18.24 -5.15 4.72
CA SER A 108 -19.27 -4.89 3.70
C SER A 108 -19.22 -5.94 2.59
N GLU A 109 -20.35 -6.18 1.94
CA GLU A 109 -20.44 -7.15 0.83
C GLU A 109 -19.45 -6.79 -0.30
N CYS A 110 -19.39 -5.51 -0.68
CA CYS A 110 -18.44 -5.01 -1.69
C CYS A 110 -16.97 -5.34 -1.33
N LEU A 111 -16.60 -5.26 -0.05
CA LEU A 111 -15.25 -5.61 0.40
C LEU A 111 -15.02 -7.13 0.31
N ILE A 112 -16.03 -7.95 0.63
CA ILE A 112 -15.97 -9.42 0.50
C ILE A 112 -15.78 -9.82 -0.97
N GLU A 113 -16.56 -9.24 -1.88
CA GLU A 113 -16.43 -9.46 -3.32
C GLU A 113 -15.04 -9.08 -3.83
N PHE A 114 -14.51 -7.94 -3.39
CA PHE A 114 -13.17 -7.49 -3.77
C PHE A 114 -12.09 -8.46 -3.29
N VAL A 115 -12.09 -8.86 -2.01
CA VAL A 115 -11.04 -9.74 -1.47
C VAL A 115 -11.10 -11.17 -2.05
N ASN A 116 -12.28 -11.61 -2.47
CA ASN A 116 -12.48 -12.89 -3.14
C ASN A 116 -11.83 -12.96 -4.53
N GLN A 117 -11.76 -11.85 -5.27
CA GLN A 117 -11.05 -11.78 -6.56
C GLN A 117 -9.56 -12.15 -6.42
N PHE A 118 -9.01 -12.03 -5.21
CA PHE A 118 -7.60 -12.29 -4.91
C PHE A 118 -7.39 -13.48 -3.96
N ASN A 119 -8.42 -14.32 -3.75
CA ASN A 119 -8.36 -15.50 -2.89
C ASN A 119 -7.98 -15.21 -1.43
N ILE A 120 -8.31 -14.02 -0.91
CA ILE A 120 -7.99 -13.64 0.48
C ILE A 120 -9.08 -14.19 1.41
N LYS A 121 -8.71 -15.12 2.28
CA LYS A 121 -9.62 -15.70 3.29
C LYS A 121 -9.50 -15.09 4.68
N ALA A 122 -8.30 -14.62 5.02
CA ALA A 122 -7.97 -14.01 6.31
C ALA A 122 -7.18 -12.71 6.08
N LYS A 123 -7.26 -11.77 7.01
CA LYS A 123 -6.61 -10.46 6.85
C LYS A 123 -6.10 -9.91 8.18
N LEU A 124 -4.87 -9.41 8.18
CA LEU A 124 -4.26 -8.71 9.30
C LEU A 124 -3.88 -7.30 8.83
N TYR A 125 -4.36 -6.29 9.55
CA TYR A 125 -4.05 -4.89 9.29
C TYR A 125 -3.23 -4.32 10.44
N GLN A 126 -2.11 -3.69 10.11
CA GLN A 126 -1.39 -2.81 11.01
C GLN A 126 -1.07 -1.54 10.24
N PHE A 127 -1.39 -0.40 10.81
CA PHE A 127 -1.03 0.89 10.25
C PHE A 127 -0.06 1.58 11.19
N THR A 128 0.98 2.13 10.58
CA THR A 128 1.98 2.92 11.27
C THR A 128 2.11 4.21 10.49
N LYS A 129 2.03 5.34 11.20
CA LYS A 129 2.30 6.64 10.62
C LYS A 129 3.80 6.73 10.38
N VAL A 130 4.20 6.80 9.11
CA VAL A 130 5.57 7.18 8.71
C VAL A 130 5.65 8.70 8.72
#